data_AF-X1HSK7-F1
#
_entry.id   AF-X1HSK7-F1
#
_cell.length_a   1.000
_cell.length_b   1.000
_cell.length_c   1.000
_cell.angle_alpha   90.00
_cell.angle_beta   90.00
_cell.angle_gamma   90.00
#
_symmetry.space_group_name_H-M   'P 1'
#
loop_
_entity.id
_entity.type
_entity.pdbx_description
1 polymer ?
#
loop_
_entity_poly.entity_id
_entity_poly.type
_entity_poly.pdbx_seq_one_letter_code
_entity_poly.pdbx_strand_id
1 'polypeptide(L)'
;MNWVTTPPDELIIKGIHRYSRHPMYLTPFLVFIGVGIASASWIFLLCSIAFIVLPPFFVKPEERFLLEKYGDSYREYMNKTPRWVGIPKSGGK
;
A
#
# COMPACT_ATOMS: atom_id res chain seq x y z
N MET A 1 -4.64 9.45 18.11
CA MET A 1 -4.82 9.85 16.70
C MET A 1 -5.50 8.71 15.96
N ASN A 2 -6.82 8.74 15.90
CA ASN A 2 -7.60 7.81 15.08
C ASN A 2 -7.62 8.36 13.66
N TRP A 3 -7.67 7.49 12.64
CA TRP A 3 -7.80 7.92 11.24
C TRP A 3 -9.05 8.80 11.01
N VAL A 4 -10.09 8.61 11.84
CA VAL A 4 -11.33 9.40 11.86
C VAL A 4 -11.13 10.86 12.30
N THR A 5 -10.09 11.16 13.08
CA THR A 5 -9.87 12.49 13.68
C THR A 5 -8.64 13.20 13.14
N THR A 6 -8.05 12.72 12.04
CA THR A 6 -6.83 13.33 11.48
C THR A 6 -7.22 14.49 10.56
N PRO A 7 -6.66 15.70 10.74
CA PRO A 7 -6.88 16.81 9.81
C PRO A 7 -6.56 16.41 8.36
N PRO A 8 -7.26 16.93 7.34
CA PRO A 8 -7.02 16.58 5.92
C PRO A 8 -5.59 16.89 5.43
N ASP A 9 -4.86 17.70 6.19
CA ASP A 9 -3.49 18.15 5.95
C ASP A 9 -2.43 17.28 6.64
N GLU A 10 -2.83 16.33 7.49
CA GLU A 10 -1.91 15.43 8.17
C GLU A 10 -1.88 14.02 7.58
N LEU A 11 -0.67 13.49 7.43
CA LEU A 11 -0.43 12.17 6.88
C LEU A 11 -0.77 11.08 7.91
N ILE A 12 -1.75 10.22 7.59
CA ILE A 12 -2.12 9.08 8.43
C ILE A 12 -1.12 7.94 8.23
N ILE A 13 -0.11 7.87 9.10
CA ILE A 13 0.93 6.82 9.07
C ILE A 13 0.71 5.69 10.09
N LYS A 14 -0.41 5.69 10.82
CA LYS A 14 -0.70 4.72 11.89
C LYS A 14 -1.51 3.53 11.37
N GLY A 15 -1.25 2.34 11.94
CA GLY A 15 -1.98 1.10 11.61
C GLY A 15 -1.39 0.34 10.42
N ILE A 16 -2.24 -0.12 9.52
CA ILE A 16 -1.87 -0.90 8.33
C ILE A 16 -0.90 -0.15 7.40
N HIS A 17 -1.04 1.18 7.31
CA HIS A 17 -0.13 2.04 6.55
C HIS A 17 1.32 2.04 7.08
N ARG A 18 1.56 1.55 8.30
CA ARG A 18 2.94 1.37 8.81
C ARG A 18 3.67 0.20 8.14
N TYR A 19 2.95 -0.81 7.67
CA TYR A 19 3.54 -2.03 7.10
C TYR A 19 3.61 -2.00 5.57
N SER A 20 2.76 -1.18 4.95
CA SER A 20 2.68 -1.01 3.51
C SER A 20 2.24 0.41 3.20
N ARG A 21 2.88 1.06 2.23
CA ARG A 21 2.36 2.33 1.72
C ARG A 21 1.05 2.17 0.97
N HIS A 22 0.85 1.02 0.32
CA HIS A 22 -0.26 0.73 -0.59
C HIS A 22 -0.98 -0.58 -0.22
N PRO A 23 -1.52 -0.70 1.02
CA PRO A 23 -2.14 -1.93 1.52
C PRO A 23 -3.38 -2.32 0.72
N MET A 24 -4.09 -1.35 0.14
CA MET A 24 -5.29 -1.59 -0.66
C MET A 24 -5.02 -2.43 -1.91
N TYR A 25 -3.80 -2.43 -2.44
CA TYR A 25 -3.45 -3.22 -3.62
C TYR A 25 -3.11 -4.68 -3.27
N LEU A 26 -2.81 -4.97 -2.01
CA LEU A 26 -2.52 -6.33 -1.53
C LEU A 26 -3.79 -7.14 -1.24
N THR A 27 -4.86 -6.50 -0.79
CA THR A 27 -6.12 -7.19 -0.47
C THR A 27 -6.73 -7.91 -1.67
N PRO A 28 -6.89 -7.29 -2.86
CA PRO A 28 -7.40 -7.98 -4.05
C PRO A 28 -6.51 -9.15 -4.43
N PHE A 29 -5.18 -8.96 -4.37
CA PHE A 29 -4.23 -10.01 -4.67
C PHE A 29 -4.43 -11.27 -3.81
N LEU A 30 -4.58 -11.10 -2.49
CA LEU A 30 -4.86 -12.21 -1.56
C LEU A 30 -6.21 -12.88 -1.85
N VAL A 31 -7.25 -12.10 -2.13
CA VAL A 31 -8.59 -12.61 -2.45
C VAL A 31 -8.56 -13.41 -3.76
N PHE A 32 -7.94 -12.88 -4.81
CA PHE A 32 -7.85 -13.54 -6.11
C PHE A 32 -7.04 -14.83 -6.06
N ILE A 33 -5.96 -14.88 -5.27
CA ILE A 33 -5.23 -16.13 -5.02
C ILE A 33 -6.11 -17.13 -4.28
N GLY A 34 -6.76 -16.73 -3.18
CA GLY A 34 -7.60 -17.63 -2.39
C GLY A 34 -8.75 -18.22 -3.21
N VAL A 35 -9.44 -17.37 -3.98
CA VAL A 35 -10.51 -17.80 -4.90
C VAL A 35 -9.97 -18.64 -6.04
N GLY A 36 -8.81 -18.30 -6.61
CA GLY A 36 -8.18 -19.07 -7.69
C GLY A 36 -7.80 -20.49 -7.25
N ILE A 37 -7.28 -20.64 -6.02
CA ILE A 37 -6.98 -21.95 -5.44
C ILE A 37 -8.28 -22.71 -5.14
N ALA A 38 -9.26 -22.06 -4.48
CA ALA A 38 -10.52 -22.71 -4.09
C ALA A 38 -11.37 -23.17 -5.30
N SER A 39 -11.31 -22.43 -6.40
CA SER A 39 -12.05 -22.73 -7.64
C SER A 39 -11.27 -23.56 -8.66
N ALA A 40 -9.99 -23.87 -8.39
CA ALA A 40 -9.05 -24.49 -9.34
C ALA A 40 -9.04 -23.83 -10.73
N SER A 41 -9.33 -22.52 -10.78
CA SER A 41 -9.51 -21.80 -12.03
C SER A 41 -8.27 -20.96 -12.36
N TRP A 42 -7.63 -21.35 -13.46
CA TRP A 42 -6.45 -20.68 -13.99
C TRP A 42 -6.69 -19.21 -14.37
N ILE A 43 -7.94 -18.82 -14.67
CA ILE A 43 -8.31 -17.44 -14.99
C ILE A 43 -8.06 -16.52 -13.78
N PHE A 44 -8.46 -16.94 -12.58
CA PHE A 44 -8.26 -16.16 -11.36
C PHE A 44 -6.78 -16.09 -10.95
N LEU A 45 -6.00 -17.13 -11.25
CA LEU A 45 -4.54 -17.11 -11.11
C LEU A 45 -3.88 -16.14 -12.11
N LEU A 46 -4.40 -16.05 -13.33
CA LEU A 46 -3.91 -15.10 -14.32
C LEU A 46 -4.26 -13.65 -13.93
N CYS A 47 -5.47 -13.43 -13.39
CA CYS A 47 -5.85 -12.16 -12.79
C CYS A 47 -4.94 -11.78 -11.62
N SER A 48 -4.57 -12.70 -10.73
CA SER A 48 -3.69 -12.37 -9.59
C SER A 48 -2.30 -11.90 -10.06
N ILE A 49 -1.78 -12.45 -11.16
CA ILE A 49 -0.54 -11.96 -11.81
C ILE A 49 -0.72 -10.52 -12.31
N ALA A 50 -1.84 -10.22 -12.96
CA ALA A 50 -2.13 -8.85 -13.40
C ALA A 50 -2.18 -7.86 -12.21
N PHE A 51 -2.70 -8.30 -11.06
CA PHE A 51 -2.69 -7.52 -9.82
C PHE A 51 -1.31 -7.36 -9.18
N ILE A 52 -0.29 -8.12 -9.57
CA ILE A 52 1.11 -7.84 -9.19
C ILE A 52 1.72 -6.81 -10.14
N VAL A 53 1.43 -6.91 -11.45
CA VAL A 53 2.14 -6.16 -12.49
C VAL A 53 1.57 -4.75 -12.71
N LEU A 54 0.26 -4.56 -12.54
CA LEU A 54 -0.41 -3.28 -12.81
C LEU A 54 -0.24 -2.21 -11.72
N PRO A 55 -0.31 -2.52 -10.41
CA PRO A 55 -0.25 -1.50 -9.36
C PRO A 55 0.98 -0.58 -9.40
N PRO A 56 2.21 -1.05 -9.74
CA PRO A 56 3.37 -0.16 -9.89
C PRO A 56 3.17 1.02 -10.83
N PHE A 57 2.26 0.93 -11.80
CA PHE A 57 1.95 2.03 -12.73
C PHE A 57 1.07 3.10 -12.10
N PHE A 58 0.17 2.72 -11.20
CA PHE A 58 -0.73 3.65 -10.49
C PHE A 58 -0.09 4.23 -9.23
N VAL A 59 0.76 3.45 -8.55
CA VAL A 59 1.45 3.88 -7.34
C VAL A 59 2.39 5.06 -7.60
N LYS A 60 3.07 5.11 -8.75
CA LYS A 60 4.00 6.22 -9.08
C LYS A 60 3.33 7.60 -9.13
N PRO A 61 2.23 7.81 -9.88
CA PRO A 61 1.53 9.10 -9.87
C PRO A 61 0.87 9.39 -8.52
N GLU A 62 0.36 8.38 -7.81
CA GLU A 62 -0.18 8.56 -6.45
C GLU A 62 0.90 9.06 -5.47
N GLU A 63 2.09 8.43 -5.47
CA GLU A 63 3.22 8.88 -4.66
C GLU A 63 3.68 10.29 -5.01
N ARG A 64 3.65 10.69 -6.29
CA ARG A 64 3.95 12.06 -6.71
C ARG A 64 2.93 13.06 -6.17
N PHE A 65 1.65 12.75 -6.27
CA PHE A 65 0.58 13.58 -5.73
C PHE A 65 0.69 13.73 -4.21
N LEU A 66 0.99 12.64 -3.50
CA LEU A 66 1.20 12.65 -2.04
C LEU A 66 2.46 13.42 -1.64
N LEU A 67 3.53 13.34 -2.45
CA LEU A 67 4.73 14.16 -2.29
C LEU A 67 4.44 15.66 -2.48
N GLU A 68 3.64 16.01 -3.47
CA GLU A 68 3.25 17.41 -3.72
C GLU A 68 2.33 17.95 -2.61
N LYS A 69 1.41 17.11 -2.10
CA LYS A 69 0.47 17.49 -1.05
C LYS A 69 1.11 17.61 0.34
N TYR A 70 1.94 16.64 0.73
CA TYR A 70 2.46 16.52 2.10
C TYR A 70 3.97 16.80 2.22
N GLY A 71 4.68 16.99 1.11
CA GLY A 71 6.08 17.41 1.09
C GLY A 71 7.01 16.48 1.87
N ASP A 72 7.79 17.07 2.77
CA ASP A 72 8.82 16.39 3.55
C ASP A 72 8.27 15.35 4.52
N SER A 73 7.05 15.55 5.06
CA SER A 73 6.38 14.58 5.93
C SER A 73 6.16 13.24 5.21
N TYR A 74 5.84 13.27 3.91
CA TYR A 74 5.69 12.06 3.11
C TYR A 74 7.04 11.46 2.71
N ARG A 75 8.07 12.28 2.46
CA ARG A 75 9.45 11.80 2.22
C ARG A 75 9.98 11.00 3.41
N GLU A 76 9.80 11.50 4.62
CA GLU A 76 10.21 10.80 5.84
C GLU A 76 9.46 9.47 6.01
N TYR A 77 8.16 9.48 5.70
CA TYR A 77 7.34 8.27 5.70
C TYR A 77 7.80 7.23 4.66
N MET A 78 8.12 7.65 3.42
CA MET A 78 8.63 6.74 2.38
C MET A 78 9.96 6.07 2.76
N ASN A 79 10.81 6.76 3.55
CA ASN A 79 12.06 6.20 4.05
C ASN A 79 11.85 5.15 5.15
N LYS A 80 10.77 5.27 5.92
CA LYS A 80 10.43 4.37 7.03
C LYS A 80 9.59 3.17 6.60
N THR A 81 8.76 3.34 5.56
CA THR A 81 7.75 2.37 5.15
C THR A 81 8.04 1.82 3.74
N PRO A 82 8.16 0.50 3.57
CA PRO A 82 8.33 -0.14 2.27
C PRO A 82 7.09 0.02 1.38
N ARG A 83 7.28 -0.05 0.06
CA ARG A 83 6.22 0.22 -0.93
C ARG A 83 5.10 -0.83 -0.93
N TRP A 84 5.46 -2.11 -0.81
CA TRP A 84 4.52 -3.24 -0.92
C TRP A 84 4.30 -3.93 0.41
N VAL A 85 5.23 -4.74 0.88
CA VAL A 85 5.19 -5.36 2.21
C VAL A 85 6.59 -5.30 2.76
N GLY A 86 6.72 -4.87 4.00
CA GLY A 86 7.96 -5.10 4.73
C GLY A 86 7.87 -4.61 6.17
N ILE A 87 8.85 -5.04 6.95
CA ILE A 87 8.96 -4.66 8.35
C ILE A 87 9.32 -3.17 8.37
N PRO A 88 8.48 -2.29 8.95
CA PRO A 88 8.84 -0.90 9.10
C PRO A 88 10.16 -0.83 9.84
N LYS A 89 11.14 -0.11 9.30
CA LYS A 89 12.34 0.22 10.06
C LYS A 89 11.85 1.04 11.25
N SER A 90 11.87 0.44 12.44
CA SER A 90 11.60 1.14 13.68
C SER A 90 12.66 2.23 13.80
N GLY A 91 12.31 3.45 13.40
CA GLY A 91 13.06 4.63 13.82
C GLY A 91 12.93 4.67 15.33
N GLY A 92 14.00 4.25 16.01
CA GLY A 92 14.11 4.33 17.45
C GLY A 92 13.74 5.74 17.90
N LYS A 93 12.89 5.79 18.92
CA LYS A 93 13.21 6.67 20.04
C LYS A 93 14.12 5.89 20.96
#